data_AF-A0A1G4JP13-F1
#
_entry.id   AF-A0A1G4JP13-F1
#
_cell.length_a   1.000
_cell.length_b   1.000
_cell.length_c   1.000
_cell.angle_alpha   90.00
_cell.angle_beta   90.00
_cell.angle_gamma   90.00
#
_symmetry.space_group_name_H-M   'P 1'
#
loop_
_entity.id
_entity.type
_entity.pdbx_description
1 polymer ?
#
loop_
_entity_poly.entity_id
_entity_poly.type
_entity_poly.pdbx_seq_one_letter_code
_entity_poly.pdbx_strand_id
1 'polypeptide(L)'
;MLRQVTGLFKAQSQESLIKQYTQDLARITSQIHELDKRLKQKDAGKSLWHKRFYLHGSGILALLNAVLYAQLNDKHFVIASLIMSVVIIIALKSGVDRWYDFSRQRTMRKVERLRAQHQEKLETLKQKTHFYSTNSLIKRFSSGQQEEEDAVTLMDEEMKTKYEELSKLKRELADFQKQGNPHESEAQRDKWFDKVLDVISGGEMKTDSQLKPVVCQKCKKHAGSYTVPGAALQYVCPLCNWRYDSKEQGPLMASEKKKEPESVVSSAQNQKDSNDLSSKPRLIPK
;
A
#
# COMPACT_ATOMS: atom_id res chain seq x y z
N MET A 1 -72.41 0.87 -4.55
CA MET A 1 -71.56 1.09 -3.35
C MET A 1 -70.15 0.61 -3.66
N LEU A 2 -69.13 1.23 -3.05
CA LEU A 2 -67.66 1.04 -3.23
C LEU A 2 -67.08 1.88 -4.39
N ARG A 3 -67.04 3.21 -4.28
CA ARG A 3 -66.13 4.07 -3.48
C ARG A 3 -64.64 3.86 -3.81
N GLN A 4 -64.16 4.81 -4.60
CA GLN A 4 -62.78 5.09 -4.99
C GLN A 4 -61.81 4.95 -3.81
N VAL A 5 -60.79 4.11 -4.00
CA VAL A 5 -59.54 4.18 -3.24
C VAL A 5 -58.48 4.64 -4.23
N THR A 6 -58.55 5.92 -4.62
CA THR A 6 -57.48 6.57 -5.38
C THR A 6 -56.33 6.85 -4.42
N GLY A 7 -55.19 6.23 -4.70
CA GLY A 7 -54.00 6.24 -3.87
C GLY A 7 -53.48 7.65 -3.60
N LEU A 8 -53.22 7.90 -2.32
CA LEU A 8 -52.44 9.01 -1.76
C LEU A 8 -50.96 8.88 -2.13
N PHE A 9 -50.63 8.90 -3.42
CA PHE A 9 -49.25 9.13 -3.87
C PHE A 9 -49.09 10.62 -4.18
N LYS A 10 -48.87 11.41 -3.12
CA LYS A 10 -48.43 12.80 -3.22
C LYS A 10 -47.03 12.76 -3.88
N ALA A 11 -46.95 13.09 -5.16
CA ALA A 11 -45.70 13.20 -5.89
C ALA A 11 -44.77 14.17 -5.14
N GLN A 12 -43.74 13.65 -4.50
CA GLN A 12 -42.76 14.45 -3.79
C GLN A 12 -42.05 15.33 -4.82
N SER A 13 -42.02 16.65 -4.61
CA SER A 13 -41.41 17.57 -5.58
C SER A 13 -39.92 17.23 -5.75
N GLN A 14 -39.43 17.21 -7.00
CA GLN A 14 -38.05 16.85 -7.33
C GLN A 14 -37.02 17.68 -6.55
N GLU A 15 -37.31 18.97 -6.31
CA GLU A 15 -36.46 19.84 -5.48
C GLU A 15 -36.35 19.37 -4.02
N SER A 16 -37.47 18.94 -3.43
CA SER A 16 -37.47 18.45 -2.05
C SER A 16 -36.72 17.12 -1.92
N LEU A 17 -36.79 16.26 -2.95
CA LEU A 17 -35.96 15.05 -3.05
C LEU A 17 -34.48 15.41 -3.12
N ILE A 18 -34.08 16.30 -4.03
CA ILE A 18 -32.67 16.72 -4.16
C ILE A 18 -32.16 17.28 -2.84
N LYS A 19 -32.92 18.15 -2.16
CA LYS A 19 -32.56 18.71 -0.84
C LYS A 19 -32.35 17.62 0.24
N GLN A 20 -33.18 16.58 0.26
CA GLN A 20 -33.02 15.48 1.22
C GLN A 20 -31.73 14.68 0.94
N TYR A 21 -31.46 14.34 -0.33
CA TYR A 21 -30.25 13.59 -0.67
C TYR A 21 -28.98 14.41 -0.45
N THR A 22 -28.98 15.72 -0.74
CA THR A 22 -27.81 16.57 -0.48
C THR A 22 -27.52 16.67 1.01
N GLN A 23 -28.55 16.78 1.85
CA GLN A 23 -28.39 16.77 3.30
C GLN A 23 -27.87 15.42 3.81
N ASP A 24 -28.39 14.30 3.29
CA ASP A 24 -27.92 12.96 3.64
C ASP A 24 -26.46 12.73 3.22
N LEU A 25 -26.08 13.15 2.01
CA LEU A 25 -24.71 13.04 1.50
C LEU A 25 -23.74 13.89 2.33
N ALA A 26 -24.12 15.12 2.69
CA ALA A 26 -23.32 15.97 3.57
C ALA A 26 -23.16 15.34 4.96
N ARG A 27 -24.23 14.75 5.50
CA ARG A 27 -24.20 14.03 6.77
C ARG A 27 -23.26 12.82 6.72
N ILE A 28 -23.33 11.98 5.69
CA ILE A 28 -22.44 10.83 5.54
C ILE A 28 -20.97 11.29 5.37
N THR A 29 -20.74 12.34 4.58
CA THR A 29 -19.40 12.90 4.35
C THR A 29 -18.76 13.43 5.63
N SER A 30 -19.53 14.17 6.44
CA SER A 30 -19.05 14.66 7.75
C SER A 30 -18.74 13.52 8.72
N GLN A 31 -19.54 12.45 8.74
CA GLN A 31 -19.25 11.25 9.54
C GLN A 31 -17.98 10.54 9.08
N ILE A 32 -17.75 10.43 7.77
CA ILE A 32 -16.50 9.89 7.22
C ILE A 32 -15.32 10.73 7.70
N HIS A 33 -15.40 12.05 7.57
CA HIS A 33 -14.31 12.95 7.98
C HIS A 33 -14.01 12.88 9.47
N GLU A 34 -15.04 12.78 10.32
CA GLU A 34 -14.87 12.62 11.76
C GLU A 34 -14.18 11.29 12.11
N LEU A 35 -14.56 10.19 11.45
CA LEU A 35 -13.93 8.88 11.64
C LEU A 35 -12.48 8.87 11.15
N ASP A 36 -12.19 9.45 9.99
CA ASP A 36 -10.83 9.58 9.46
C ASP A 36 -9.95 10.44 10.39
N LYS A 37 -10.48 11.52 10.96
CA LYS A 37 -9.77 12.34 11.95
C LYS A 37 -9.45 11.53 13.21
N ARG A 38 -10.41 10.75 13.74
CA ARG A 38 -10.18 9.88 14.90
C ARG A 38 -9.15 8.79 14.61
N LEU A 39 -9.14 8.22 13.40
CA LEU A 39 -8.12 7.27 12.96
C LEU A 39 -6.73 7.91 12.95
N LYS A 40 -6.60 9.09 12.33
CA LYS A 40 -5.33 9.83 12.26
C LYS A 40 -4.78 10.20 13.63
N GLN A 41 -5.64 10.63 14.55
CA GLN A 41 -5.25 10.93 15.93
C GLN A 41 -4.72 9.67 16.65
N LYS A 42 -5.37 8.52 16.47
CA LYS A 42 -4.91 7.24 17.04
C LYS A 42 -3.59 6.78 16.43
N ASP A 43 -3.41 6.93 15.12
CA ASP A 43 -2.18 6.55 14.43
C ASP A 43 -0.99 7.43 14.86
N ALA A 44 -1.20 8.74 14.98
CA ALA A 44 -0.18 9.65 15.51
C ALA A 44 0.19 9.31 16.97
N GLY A 45 -0.83 9.03 17.80
CA GLY A 45 -0.64 8.59 19.18
C GLY A 45 0.14 7.27 19.31
N LYS A 46 -0.13 6.28 18.44
CA LYS A 46 0.57 4.98 18.42
C LYS A 46 2.08 5.17 18.23
N SER A 47 2.49 6.04 17.31
CA SER A 47 3.91 6.28 17.01
C SER A 47 4.69 6.86 18.20
N LEU A 48 4.06 7.78 18.95
CA LEU A 48 4.62 8.37 20.15
C LEU A 48 4.62 7.37 21.31
N TRP A 49 3.54 6.60 21.46
CA TRP A 49 3.41 5.60 22.50
C TRP A 49 4.44 4.49 22.33
N HIS A 50 4.73 4.04 21.11
CA HIS A 50 5.83 3.13 20.83
C HIS A 50 7.17 3.69 21.28
N LYS A 51 7.53 4.93 20.90
CA LYS A 51 8.81 5.53 21.30
C LYS A 51 8.95 5.59 22.83
N ARG A 52 7.90 6.03 23.53
CA ARG A 52 7.89 6.09 25.01
C ARG A 52 7.95 4.69 25.64
N PHE A 53 7.20 3.74 25.12
CA PHE A 53 7.19 2.36 25.62
C PHE A 53 8.55 1.68 25.44
N TYR A 54 9.22 1.88 24.31
CA TYR A 54 10.57 1.35 24.10
C TYR A 54 11.60 1.98 25.03
N LEU A 55 11.55 3.31 25.20
CA LEU A 55 12.49 4.03 26.07
C LEU A 55 12.31 3.67 27.55
N HIS A 56 11.06 3.64 28.04
CA HIS A 56 10.78 3.29 29.44
C HIS A 56 10.88 1.79 29.69
N GLY A 57 10.45 0.96 28.73
CA GLY A 57 10.51 -0.50 28.83
C GLY A 57 11.93 -1.03 28.89
N SER A 58 12.86 -0.48 28.08
CA SER A 58 14.27 -0.87 28.13
C SER A 58 14.96 -0.44 29.44
N GLY A 59 14.66 0.75 29.94
CA GLY A 59 15.20 1.25 31.22
C GLY A 59 14.73 0.43 32.43
N ILE A 60 13.43 0.11 32.50
CA ILE A 60 12.87 -0.75 33.55
C ILE A 60 13.47 -2.15 33.47
N LEU A 61 13.59 -2.72 32.26
CA LEU A 61 14.19 -4.04 32.04
C LEU A 61 15.65 -4.10 32.52
N ALA A 62 16.43 -3.07 32.22
CA ALA A 62 17.83 -2.98 32.64
C ALA A 62 17.96 -2.91 34.16
N LEU A 63 17.11 -2.12 34.84
CA LEU A 63 17.09 -2.05 36.31
C LEU A 63 16.67 -3.37 36.95
N LEU A 64 15.65 -4.04 36.39
CA LEU A 64 15.16 -5.32 36.90
C LEU A 64 16.26 -6.40 36.80
N ASN A 65 16.93 -6.48 35.65
CA ASN A 65 18.07 -7.39 35.45
C ASN A 65 19.26 -7.07 36.37
N ALA A 66 19.55 -5.79 36.62
CA ALA A 66 20.63 -5.38 37.53
C ALA A 66 20.37 -5.79 38.98
N VAL A 67 19.12 -5.68 39.46
CA VAL A 67 18.72 -6.12 40.81
C VAL A 67 18.76 -7.65 40.93
N LEU A 68 18.25 -8.37 39.93
CA LEU A 68 18.30 -9.84 39.88
C LEU A 68 19.74 -10.35 39.89
N TYR A 69 20.65 -9.70 39.17
CA TYR A 69 22.08 -10.02 39.17
C TYR A 69 22.73 -9.87 40.56
N ALA A 70 22.32 -8.86 41.33
CA ALA A 70 22.86 -8.63 42.68
C ALA A 70 22.30 -9.62 43.74
N GLN A 71 21.10 -10.16 43.53
CA GLN A 71 20.43 -11.05 44.49
C GLN A 71 20.67 -12.54 44.24
N LEU A 72 20.91 -12.95 42.99
CA LEU A 72 21.07 -14.36 42.61
C LEU A 72 22.53 -14.69 42.28
N ASN A 73 23.16 -15.56 43.10
CA ASN A 73 24.56 -15.96 42.92
C ASN A 73 24.76 -17.06 41.84
N ASP A 74 23.67 -17.72 41.42
CA ASP A 74 23.72 -18.78 40.41
C ASP A 74 23.52 -18.22 39.00
N LYS A 75 24.53 -18.43 38.15
CA LYS A 75 24.64 -17.90 36.78
C LYS A 75 23.52 -18.41 35.87
N HIS A 76 23.04 -19.63 36.07
CA HIS A 76 22.03 -20.23 35.19
C HIS A 76 20.65 -19.57 35.37
N PHE A 77 20.26 -19.25 36.60
CA PHE A 77 18.99 -18.57 36.88
C PHE A 77 18.96 -17.14 36.36
N VAL A 78 20.10 -16.43 36.42
CA VAL A 78 20.22 -15.08 35.85
C VAL A 78 20.02 -15.11 34.34
N ILE A 79 20.66 -16.04 33.63
CA ILE A 79 20.51 -16.17 32.17
C ILE A 79 19.07 -16.53 31.79
N ALA A 80 18.44 -17.47 32.50
CA ALA A 80 17.06 -17.85 32.25
C ALA A 80 16.07 -16.68 32.47
N SER A 81 16.28 -15.90 33.54
CA SER A 81 15.47 -14.71 33.84
C SER A 81 15.59 -13.62 32.76
N LEU A 82 16.80 -13.40 32.25
CA LEU A 82 17.06 -12.45 31.16
C LEU A 82 16.28 -12.86 29.90
N ILE A 83 16.35 -14.12 29.49
CA ILE A 83 15.60 -14.63 28.33
C ILE A 83 14.09 -14.49 28.54
N MET A 84 13.58 -14.87 29.71
CA MET A 84 12.15 -14.80 30.02
C MET A 84 11.64 -13.35 29.96
N SER A 85 12.41 -12.39 30.47
CA SER A 85 12.06 -10.98 30.45
C SER A 85 11.95 -10.40 29.03
N VAL A 86 12.83 -10.81 28.11
CA VAL A 86 12.78 -10.43 26.70
C VAL A 86 11.55 -11.03 26.01
N VAL A 87 11.28 -12.31 26.26
CA VAL A 87 10.10 -13.00 25.69
C VAL A 87 8.79 -12.35 26.15
N ILE A 88 8.68 -12.02 27.44
CA ILE A 88 7.49 -11.34 28.00
C ILE A 88 7.25 -10.00 27.30
N ILE A 89 8.30 -9.20 27.07
CA ILE A 89 8.17 -7.90 26.40
C ILE A 89 7.70 -8.05 24.96
N ILE A 90 8.25 -9.02 24.22
CA ILE A 90 7.83 -9.28 22.83
C ILE A 90 6.36 -9.70 22.82
N ALA A 91 5.95 -10.62 23.71
CA ALA A 91 4.56 -11.07 23.80
C ALA A 91 3.60 -9.90 24.15
N LEU A 92 3.98 -9.04 25.10
CA LEU A 92 3.18 -7.89 25.50
C LEU A 92 3.05 -6.88 24.34
N LYS A 93 4.14 -6.60 23.64
CA LYS A 93 4.14 -5.74 22.44
C LYS A 93 3.22 -6.31 21.38
N SER A 94 3.37 -7.58 21.02
CA SER A 94 2.55 -8.23 20.00
C SER A 94 1.06 -8.24 20.37
N GLY A 95 0.74 -8.44 21.66
CA GLY A 95 -0.64 -8.37 22.15
C GLY A 95 -1.25 -6.97 21.97
N VAL A 96 -0.51 -5.93 22.35
CA VAL A 96 -0.95 -4.54 22.20
C VAL A 96 -1.10 -4.17 20.72
N ASP A 97 -0.10 -4.47 19.89
CA ASP A 97 -0.14 -4.19 18.45
C ASP A 97 -1.35 -4.86 17.79
N ARG A 98 -1.58 -6.14 18.09
CA ARG A 98 -2.73 -6.89 17.57
C ARG A 98 -4.07 -6.30 18.03
N TRP A 99 -4.17 -5.85 19.29
CA TRP A 99 -5.36 -5.18 19.80
C TRP A 99 -5.65 -3.86 19.07
N TYR A 100 -4.62 -3.03 18.88
CA TYR A 100 -4.74 -1.77 18.15
C TYR A 100 -5.14 -2.00 16.70
N ASP A 101 -4.50 -2.96 16.03
CA ASP A 101 -4.80 -3.28 14.64
C ASP A 101 -6.22 -3.84 14.49
N PHE A 102 -6.67 -4.67 15.43
CA PHE A 102 -8.05 -5.17 15.45
C PHE A 102 -9.07 -4.05 15.64
N SER A 103 -8.80 -3.10 16.53
CA SER A 103 -9.64 -1.92 16.75
C SER A 103 -9.67 -0.99 15.53
N ARG A 104 -8.52 -0.80 14.89
CA ARG A 104 -8.37 -0.03 13.64
C ARG A 104 -9.16 -0.66 12.51
N GLN A 105 -9.06 -1.98 12.32
CA GLN A 105 -9.82 -2.72 11.31
C GLN A 105 -11.34 -2.54 11.48
N ARG A 106 -11.86 -2.58 12.71
CA ARG A 106 -13.29 -2.31 12.96
C ARG A 106 -13.71 -0.92 12.52
N THR A 107 -12.85 0.08 12.73
CA THR A 107 -13.14 1.47 12.37
C THR A 107 -13.05 1.68 10.86
N MET A 108 -12.02 1.13 10.21
CA MET A 108 -11.86 1.15 8.75
C MET A 108 -13.06 0.55 8.03
N ARG A 109 -13.53 -0.64 8.47
CA ARG A 109 -14.73 -1.28 7.90
C ARG A 109 -15.98 -0.41 8.02
N LYS A 110 -16.12 0.40 9.08
CA LYS A 110 -17.24 1.35 9.21
C LYS A 110 -17.10 2.46 8.17
N VAL A 111 -15.92 3.04 8.00
CA VAL A 111 -15.66 4.07 6.99
C VAL A 111 -15.95 3.55 5.58
N GLU A 112 -15.50 2.34 5.25
CA GLU A 112 -15.79 1.68 3.97
C GLU A 112 -17.30 1.50 3.75
N ARG A 113 -18.04 1.05 4.76
CA ARG A 113 -19.50 0.95 4.69
C ARG A 113 -20.18 2.30 4.47
N LEU A 114 -19.71 3.36 5.14
CA LEU A 114 -20.25 4.70 4.93
C LEU A 114 -19.97 5.22 3.51
N ARG A 115 -18.76 4.97 2.97
CA ARG A 115 -18.42 5.32 1.57
C ARG A 115 -19.27 4.54 0.57
N ALA A 116 -19.51 3.25 0.82
CA ALA A 116 -20.42 2.44 0.00
C ALA A 116 -21.86 2.99 0.04
N GLN A 117 -22.37 3.34 1.22
CA GLN A 117 -23.68 3.99 1.35
C GLN A 117 -23.74 5.34 0.65
N HIS A 118 -22.67 6.14 0.72
CA HIS A 118 -22.58 7.40 -0.01
C HIS A 118 -22.69 7.18 -1.53
N GLN A 119 -21.97 6.20 -2.07
CA GLN A 119 -22.01 5.87 -3.49
C GLN A 119 -23.39 5.36 -3.93
N GLU A 120 -23.99 4.45 -3.16
CA GLU A 120 -25.34 3.94 -3.42
C GLU A 120 -26.40 5.06 -3.41
N LYS A 121 -26.31 5.99 -2.44
CA LYS A 121 -27.19 7.16 -2.36
C LYS A 121 -27.00 8.11 -3.55
N LEU A 122 -25.76 8.28 -4.00
CA LEU A 122 -25.45 9.08 -5.18
C LEU A 122 -26.01 8.44 -6.46
N GLU A 123 -25.88 7.13 -6.62
CA GLU A 123 -26.39 6.39 -7.78
C GLU A 123 -27.92 6.38 -7.83
N THR A 124 -28.57 6.15 -6.69
CA THR A 124 -30.04 6.23 -6.59
C THR A 124 -30.56 7.64 -6.89
N LEU A 125 -29.83 8.69 -6.48
CA LEU A 125 -30.14 10.06 -6.85
C LEU A 125 -30.01 10.25 -8.37
N LYS A 126 -28.89 9.86 -8.98
CA LYS A 126 -28.64 9.96 -10.43
C LYS A 126 -29.70 9.23 -11.27
N GLN A 127 -30.16 8.07 -10.80
CA GLN A 127 -31.21 7.31 -11.46
C GLN A 127 -32.55 8.03 -11.39
N LYS A 128 -32.94 8.54 -10.21
CA LYS A 128 -34.20 9.27 -10.01
C LYS A 128 -34.25 10.62 -10.72
N THR A 129 -33.11 11.29 -10.88
CA THR A 129 -33.02 12.57 -11.61
C THR A 129 -32.79 12.39 -13.10
N HIS A 130 -32.83 11.15 -13.62
CA HIS A 130 -32.56 10.84 -15.01
C HIS A 130 -31.19 11.36 -15.50
N PHE A 131 -30.24 11.53 -14.59
CA PHE A 131 -28.94 12.14 -14.85
C PHE A 131 -28.18 11.40 -15.96
N TYR A 132 -28.16 10.07 -15.96
CA TYR A 132 -27.46 9.30 -16.98
C TYR A 132 -28.04 9.53 -18.39
N SER A 133 -29.37 9.62 -18.50
CA SER A 133 -30.01 9.86 -19.79
C SER A 133 -29.68 11.25 -20.32
N THR A 134 -29.82 12.29 -19.50
CA THR A 134 -29.52 13.66 -19.88
C THR A 134 -28.02 13.86 -20.11
N ASN A 135 -27.16 13.30 -19.27
CA ASN A 135 -25.71 13.39 -19.42
C ASN A 135 -25.25 12.65 -20.67
N SER A 136 -25.81 11.48 -21.01
CA SER A 136 -25.48 10.81 -22.27
C SER A 136 -25.92 11.61 -23.50
N LEU A 137 -27.04 12.34 -23.41
CA LEU A 137 -27.54 13.22 -24.46
C LEU A 137 -26.62 14.43 -24.61
N ILE A 138 -26.35 15.14 -23.52
CA ILE A 138 -25.42 16.27 -23.46
C ILE A 138 -24.07 15.84 -24.00
N LYS A 139 -23.53 14.71 -23.53
CA LYS A 139 -22.25 14.18 -24.00
C LYS A 139 -22.27 13.96 -25.50
N ARG A 140 -23.27 13.28 -26.07
CA ARG A 140 -23.35 13.07 -27.53
C ARG A 140 -23.45 14.35 -28.36
N PHE A 141 -24.07 15.40 -27.83
CA PHE A 141 -24.24 16.68 -28.54
C PHE A 141 -23.14 17.72 -28.22
N SER A 142 -22.44 17.57 -27.09
CA SER A 142 -21.33 18.44 -26.64
C SER A 142 -19.96 17.87 -27.05
N SER A 143 -19.82 16.54 -27.16
CA SER A 143 -18.61 15.84 -27.63
C SER A 143 -18.31 16.03 -29.11
N GLY A 144 -19.13 16.79 -29.84
CA GLY A 144 -18.86 17.16 -31.23
C GLY A 144 -17.83 18.28 -31.38
N GLN A 145 -17.57 19.08 -30.33
CA GLN A 145 -16.64 20.22 -30.39
C GLN A 145 -15.85 20.48 -29.08
N GLN A 146 -16.39 20.13 -27.90
CA GLN A 146 -15.87 20.65 -26.62
C GLN A 146 -15.08 19.62 -25.79
N GLU A 147 -15.31 18.31 -26.00
CA GLU A 147 -14.64 17.26 -25.21
C GLU A 147 -13.16 17.08 -25.62
N GLU A 148 -12.81 17.40 -26.88
CA GLU A 148 -11.41 17.46 -27.32
C GLU A 148 -10.70 18.71 -26.76
N GLU A 149 -11.37 19.87 -26.75
CA GLU A 149 -10.79 21.12 -26.22
C GLU A 149 -10.58 21.07 -24.71
N ASP A 150 -11.55 20.54 -23.94
CA ASP A 150 -11.41 20.40 -22.48
C ASP A 150 -10.39 19.31 -22.09
N ALA A 151 -10.32 18.20 -22.85
CA ALA A 151 -9.31 17.18 -22.64
C ALA A 151 -7.90 17.68 -23.01
N VAL A 152 -7.77 18.46 -24.08
CA VAL A 152 -6.50 19.11 -24.46
C VAL A 152 -6.08 20.13 -23.40
N THR A 153 -7.01 20.90 -22.86
CA THR A 153 -6.71 21.92 -21.84
C THR A 153 -6.28 21.29 -20.51
N LEU A 154 -6.96 20.23 -20.06
CA LEU A 154 -6.57 19.47 -18.86
C LEU A 154 -5.21 18.78 -19.04
N MET A 155 -4.93 18.24 -20.24
CA MET A 155 -3.63 17.64 -20.56
C MET A 155 -2.52 18.69 -20.57
N ASP A 156 -2.76 19.90 -21.09
CA ASP A 156 -1.79 20.99 -21.09
C ASP A 156 -1.52 21.51 -19.66
N GLU A 157 -2.54 21.56 -18.81
CA GLU A 157 -2.40 21.94 -17.40
C GLU A 157 -1.60 20.90 -16.60
N GLU A 158 -1.93 19.60 -16.72
CA GLU A 158 -1.16 18.52 -16.09
C GLU A 158 0.29 18.48 -16.60
N MET A 159 0.49 18.66 -17.90
CA MET A 159 1.81 18.62 -18.52
C MET A 159 2.68 19.83 -18.10
N LYS A 160 2.07 21.01 -17.93
CA LYS A 160 2.74 22.20 -17.37
C LYS A 160 3.18 21.99 -15.92
N THR A 161 2.33 21.40 -15.07
CA THR A 161 2.73 21.11 -13.66
C THR A 161 3.90 20.14 -13.58
N LYS A 162 3.94 19.12 -14.46
CA LYS A 162 5.07 18.18 -14.55
C LYS A 162 6.37 18.86 -14.98
N TYR A 163 6.30 19.80 -15.93
CA TYR A 163 7.48 20.60 -16.30
C TYR A 163 7.99 21.48 -15.16
N GLU A 164 7.09 22.09 -14.38
CA GLU A 164 7.46 22.86 -13.20
C GLU A 164 8.14 21.98 -12.12
N GLU A 165 7.59 20.79 -11.85
CA GLU A 165 8.19 19.80 -10.93
C GLU A 165 9.61 19.40 -11.36
N LEU A 166 9.81 19.07 -12.64
CA LEU A 166 11.11 18.73 -13.20
C LEU A 166 12.11 19.89 -13.08
N SER A 167 11.67 21.12 -13.34
CA SER A 167 12.52 22.31 -13.22
C SER A 167 12.98 22.56 -11.78
N LYS A 168 12.10 22.30 -10.80
CA LYS A 168 12.39 22.41 -9.37
C LYS A 168 13.40 21.36 -8.93
N LEU A 169 13.22 20.11 -9.33
CA LEU A 169 14.16 19.02 -9.05
C LEU A 169 15.55 19.30 -9.63
N LYS A 170 15.63 19.87 -10.84
CA LYS A 170 16.89 20.30 -11.46
C LYS A 170 17.61 21.39 -10.67
N ARG A 171 16.86 22.33 -10.08
CA ARG A 171 17.42 23.37 -9.19
C ARG A 171 17.92 22.78 -7.87
N GLU A 172 17.12 21.91 -7.23
CA GLU A 172 17.52 21.21 -5.99
C GLU A 172 18.82 20.41 -6.19
N LEU A 173 18.99 19.75 -7.35
CA LEU A 173 20.21 19.03 -7.69
C LEU A 173 21.43 19.96 -7.83
N ALA A 174 21.25 21.12 -8.48
CA ALA A 174 22.31 22.11 -8.64
C ALA A 174 22.74 22.72 -7.29
N ASP A 175 21.81 22.87 -6.35
CA ASP A 175 22.09 23.34 -4.99
C ASP A 175 22.84 22.29 -4.17
N PHE A 176 22.49 21.00 -4.29
CA PHE A 176 23.26 19.91 -3.68
C PHE A 176 24.67 19.80 -4.24
N GLN A 177 24.85 20.04 -5.54
CA GLN A 177 26.17 20.00 -6.18
C GLN A 177 27.09 21.14 -5.68
N LYS A 178 26.52 22.27 -5.23
CA LYS A 178 27.27 23.40 -4.64
C LYS A 178 27.54 23.26 -3.15
N GLN A 179 26.71 22.53 -2.40
CA GLN A 179 26.93 22.24 -0.97
C GLN A 179 27.90 21.07 -0.80
N GLY A 180 29.19 21.34 -0.91
CA GLY A 180 30.27 20.37 -0.71
C GLY A 180 30.52 19.98 0.76
N ASN A 181 29.55 19.39 1.45
CA ASN A 181 29.76 18.73 2.76
C ASN A 181 29.42 17.22 2.66
N PRO A 182 30.41 16.31 2.79
CA PRO A 182 30.24 14.91 2.40
C PRO A 182 29.39 14.04 3.34
N HIS A 183 29.26 14.37 4.63
CA HIS A 183 28.67 13.43 5.61
C HIS A 183 27.17 13.64 5.90
N GLU A 184 26.64 14.85 5.72
CA GLU A 184 25.20 15.13 5.90
C GLU A 184 24.39 14.96 4.60
N SER A 185 25.10 14.89 3.47
CA SER A 185 24.52 14.91 2.13
C SER A 185 24.10 13.53 1.60
N GLU A 186 24.55 12.41 2.18
CA GLU A 186 24.20 11.08 1.67
C GLU A 186 22.74 10.71 1.92
N ALA A 187 22.27 10.81 3.17
CA ALA A 187 20.86 10.57 3.51
C ALA A 187 19.88 11.57 2.88
N GLN A 188 20.36 12.78 2.56
CA GLN A 188 19.57 13.82 1.88
C GLN A 188 19.50 13.55 0.36
N ARG A 189 20.60 13.10 -0.25
CA ARG A 189 20.65 12.66 -1.65
C ARG A 189 19.78 11.43 -1.86
N ASP A 190 19.83 10.43 -0.99
CA ASP A 190 19.04 9.20 -1.12
C ASP A 190 17.53 9.49 -1.12
N LYS A 191 17.08 10.38 -0.22
CA LYS A 191 15.67 10.83 -0.19
C LYS A 191 15.27 11.62 -1.43
N TRP A 192 16.21 12.38 -2.01
CA TRP A 192 15.98 13.08 -3.27
C TRP A 192 15.93 12.10 -4.45
N PHE A 193 16.82 11.09 -4.49
CA PHE A 193 16.83 10.03 -5.50
C PHE A 193 15.53 9.21 -5.47
N ASP A 194 15.07 8.80 -4.29
CA ASP A 194 13.79 8.09 -4.14
C ASP A 194 12.60 8.93 -4.63
N LYS A 195 12.61 10.24 -4.34
CA LYS A 195 11.57 11.16 -4.82
C LYS A 195 11.59 11.34 -6.33
N VAL A 196 12.77 11.36 -6.96
CA VAL A 196 12.90 11.42 -8.42
C VAL A 196 12.46 10.10 -9.06
N LEU A 197 12.83 8.96 -8.47
CA LEU A 197 12.40 7.64 -8.94
C LEU A 197 10.88 7.48 -8.87
N ASP A 198 10.23 7.99 -7.83
CA ASP A 198 8.77 7.94 -7.67
C ASP A 198 8.04 8.79 -8.74
N VAL A 199 8.61 9.94 -9.10
CA VAL A 199 8.05 10.80 -10.16
C VAL A 199 8.30 10.25 -11.56
N ILE A 200 9.49 9.69 -11.84
CA ILE A 200 9.82 9.09 -13.15
C ILE A 200 9.08 7.77 -13.37
N SER A 201 8.86 7.00 -12.30
CA SER A 201 8.01 5.79 -12.33
C SER A 201 6.51 6.09 -12.40
N GLY A 202 6.13 7.37 -12.38
CA GLY A 202 4.78 7.82 -12.69
C GLY A 202 3.80 7.67 -11.53
N GLY A 203 4.23 7.80 -10.26
CA GLY A 203 3.35 8.00 -9.11
C GLY A 203 2.17 7.02 -8.97
N GLU A 204 2.38 5.96 -8.19
CA GLU A 204 1.37 5.01 -7.69
C GLU A 204 0.24 4.56 -8.65
N MET A 205 0.59 3.81 -9.70
CA MET A 205 -0.20 2.61 -10.02
C MET A 205 0.20 1.52 -9.03
N LYS A 206 -0.54 1.37 -7.93
CA LYS A 206 -0.45 0.21 -7.03
C LYS A 206 -0.89 -1.06 -7.78
N THR A 207 -0.04 -1.56 -8.67
CA THR A 207 -0.13 -2.88 -9.30
C THR A 207 0.85 -3.88 -8.70
N ASP A 208 1.53 -3.50 -7.61
CA ASP A 208 2.67 -4.27 -7.08
C ASP A 208 2.30 -5.50 -6.25
N SER A 209 1.01 -5.85 -6.14
CA SER A 209 0.56 -7.04 -5.38
C SER A 209 -0.09 -8.11 -6.24
N GLN A 210 -0.20 -7.90 -7.56
CA GLN A 210 -1.00 -8.78 -8.42
C GLN A 210 -0.24 -9.36 -9.61
N LEU A 211 0.87 -8.75 -10.05
CA LEU A 211 1.70 -9.30 -11.12
C LEU A 211 2.72 -10.30 -10.55
N LYS A 212 2.54 -11.60 -10.82
CA LYS A 212 3.54 -12.62 -10.49
C LYS A 212 4.41 -12.89 -11.71
N PRO A 213 5.75 -12.93 -11.58
CA PRO A 213 6.62 -13.29 -12.69
C PRO A 213 6.39 -14.76 -13.08
N VAL A 214 6.31 -15.03 -14.38
CA VAL A 214 6.22 -16.39 -14.92
C VAL A 214 7.63 -16.97 -14.96
N VAL A 215 7.88 -17.93 -14.08
CA VAL A 215 9.13 -18.69 -14.07
C VAL A 215 8.90 -20.02 -14.75
N CYS A 216 9.75 -20.36 -15.73
CA CYS A 216 9.65 -21.65 -16.40
C CYS A 216 10.03 -22.79 -15.43
N GLN A 217 9.18 -23.82 -15.29
CA GLN A 217 9.44 -24.96 -14.42
C GLN A 217 10.60 -25.85 -14.90
N LYS A 218 10.89 -25.85 -16.21
CA LYS A 218 11.94 -26.69 -16.82
C LYS A 218 13.32 -26.07 -16.70
N CYS A 219 13.48 -24.79 -17.08
CA CYS A 219 14.79 -24.13 -17.09
C CYS A 219 15.02 -23.18 -15.91
N LYS A 220 13.99 -22.92 -15.07
CA LYS A 220 14.01 -22.03 -13.89
C LYS A 220 14.47 -20.60 -14.18
N LYS A 221 14.51 -20.19 -15.44
CA LYS A 221 14.87 -18.83 -15.87
C LYS A 221 13.61 -17.99 -16.08
N HIS A 222 13.71 -16.72 -15.73
CA HIS A 222 12.66 -15.71 -15.94
C HIS A 222 12.89 -15.00 -17.29
N ALA A 223 11.86 -14.91 -18.11
CA ALA A 223 11.93 -14.30 -19.45
C ALA A 223 11.25 -12.92 -19.54
N GLY A 224 11.00 -12.25 -18.41
CA GLY A 224 10.37 -10.93 -18.40
C GLY A 224 8.84 -10.94 -18.56
N SER A 225 8.19 -12.10 -18.50
CA SER A 225 6.75 -12.26 -18.64
C SER A 225 6.03 -12.36 -17.29
N TYR A 226 4.86 -11.73 -17.15
CA TYR A 226 4.12 -11.64 -15.89
C TYR A 226 2.68 -12.18 -16.03
N THR A 227 2.12 -12.73 -14.95
CA THR A 227 0.73 -13.17 -14.88
C THR A 227 -0.17 -12.05 -14.38
N VAL A 228 -1.30 -11.85 -15.05
CA VAL A 228 -2.38 -10.98 -14.57
C VAL A 228 -3.48 -11.85 -13.95
N PRO A 229 -3.98 -11.55 -12.74
CA PRO A 229 -5.04 -12.34 -12.12
C PRO A 229 -6.33 -12.23 -12.93
N GLY A 230 -6.94 -13.39 -13.22
CA GLY A 230 -8.21 -13.50 -13.96
C GLY A 230 -8.06 -13.80 -15.46
N ALA A 231 -6.86 -13.76 -16.02
CA ALA A 231 -6.60 -14.14 -17.41
C ALA A 231 -6.01 -15.55 -17.52
N ALA A 232 -6.53 -16.37 -18.44
CA ALA A 232 -5.93 -17.66 -18.77
C ALA A 232 -4.58 -17.43 -19.46
N LEU A 233 -3.49 -17.89 -18.84
CA LEU A 233 -2.15 -17.76 -19.40
C LEU A 233 -1.79 -19.01 -20.19
N GLN A 234 -1.50 -18.82 -21.48
CA GLN A 234 -0.78 -19.79 -22.30
C GLN A 234 0.63 -19.24 -22.53
N TYR A 235 1.64 -19.88 -21.94
CA TYR A 235 3.01 -19.41 -21.97
C TYR A 235 3.93 -20.44 -22.61
N VAL A 236 4.81 -20.00 -23.51
CA VAL A 236 5.87 -20.82 -24.10
C VAL A 236 7.20 -20.19 -23.75
N CYS A 237 8.06 -20.95 -23.07
CA CYS A 237 9.37 -20.45 -22.66
C CYS A 237 10.28 -20.27 -23.89
N PRO A 238 10.87 -19.08 -24.11
CA PRO A 238 11.73 -18.82 -25.27
C PRO A 238 13.11 -19.51 -25.18
N LEU A 239 13.49 -20.01 -23.99
CA LEU A 239 14.80 -20.61 -23.75
C LEU A 239 14.80 -22.14 -23.88
N CYS A 240 13.65 -22.79 -23.72
CA CYS A 240 13.57 -24.26 -23.72
C CYS A 240 12.28 -24.84 -24.34
N ASN A 241 11.45 -23.98 -24.94
CA ASN A 241 10.18 -24.30 -25.59
C ASN A 241 9.16 -25.06 -24.72
N TRP A 242 9.30 -25.00 -23.39
CA TRP A 242 8.33 -25.58 -22.47
C TRP A 242 7.03 -24.78 -22.45
N ARG A 243 5.88 -25.47 -22.43
CA ARG A 243 4.54 -24.88 -22.52
C ARG A 243 3.82 -24.99 -21.18
N TYR A 244 3.14 -23.91 -20.80
CA TYR A 244 2.25 -23.84 -19.64
C TYR A 244 0.87 -23.38 -20.12
N ASP A 245 -0.18 -24.10 -19.73
CA ASP A 245 -1.56 -23.73 -20.03
C ASP A 245 -2.40 -23.74 -18.76
N SER A 246 -3.01 -22.60 -18.44
CA SER A 246 -3.83 -22.45 -17.22
C SER A 246 -5.18 -23.15 -17.33
N LYS A 247 -5.60 -23.61 -18.52
CA LYS A 247 -6.91 -24.26 -18.72
C LYS A 247 -6.93 -25.75 -18.36
N GLU A 248 -5.78 -26.40 -18.24
CA GLU A 248 -5.71 -27.85 -17.98
C GLU A 248 -5.79 -28.23 -16.50
N GLN A 249 -5.79 -27.25 -15.58
CA GLN A 249 -6.02 -27.49 -14.16
C GLN A 249 -7.43 -27.07 -13.77
N GLY A 250 -8.38 -28.01 -13.93
CA GLY A 250 -9.73 -27.90 -13.40
C GLY A 250 -9.75 -27.75 -11.86
N PRO A 251 -10.84 -27.22 -11.29
CA PRO A 251 -10.87 -26.68 -9.94
C PRO A 251 -10.91 -27.78 -8.88
N LEU A 252 -9.82 -27.94 -8.13
CA LEU A 252 -9.83 -28.64 -6.84
C LEU A 252 -9.33 -27.71 -5.74
N MET A 253 -10.34 -27.12 -5.09
CA MET A 253 -10.49 -27.00 -3.64
C MET A 253 -9.40 -26.28 -2.85
N ALA A 254 -9.83 -25.13 -2.31
CA ALA A 254 -9.37 -24.58 -1.06
C ALA A 254 -9.30 -25.64 0.05
N SER A 255 -8.18 -25.71 0.76
CA SER A 255 -8.18 -26.12 2.16
C SER A 255 -6.96 -25.59 2.91
N GLU A 256 -7.23 -25.00 4.06
CA GLU A 256 -6.31 -24.58 5.09
C GLU A 256 -5.55 -25.77 5.71
N LYS A 257 -4.24 -25.62 6.00
CA LYS A 257 -3.63 -25.85 7.33
C LYS A 257 -2.08 -25.79 7.34
N LYS A 258 -1.59 -24.80 8.10
CA LYS A 258 -0.63 -24.89 9.23
C LYS A 258 0.43 -26.02 9.24
N LYS A 259 1.73 -25.64 9.20
CA LYS A 259 2.74 -25.87 10.28
C LYS A 259 4.12 -25.28 9.94
N GLU A 260 4.76 -24.78 11.00
CA GLU A 260 6.12 -24.25 11.12
C GLU A 260 7.23 -25.29 10.87
N PRO A 261 8.51 -24.86 10.79
CA PRO A 261 9.64 -25.65 10.31
C PRO A 261 10.44 -26.34 11.44
N GLU A 262 10.94 -27.54 11.15
CA GLU A 262 12.11 -28.17 11.81
C GLU A 262 13.16 -28.35 10.70
N SER A 263 14.30 -27.67 10.73
CA SER A 263 15.49 -27.82 11.58
C SER A 263 16.42 -28.96 11.12
N VAL A 264 17.70 -28.82 11.50
CA VAL A 264 18.88 -29.68 11.22
C VAL A 264 19.63 -29.29 9.92
N VAL A 265 20.66 -28.44 9.92
CA VAL A 265 21.99 -28.46 10.58
C VAL A 265 23.00 -29.39 9.90
N SER A 266 24.22 -28.83 9.75
CA SER A 266 25.53 -29.44 9.49
C SER A 266 25.95 -29.65 8.04
N SER A 267 27.20 -29.42 7.63
CA SER A 267 28.40 -28.81 8.24
C SER A 267 29.54 -28.93 7.20
N ALA A 268 30.66 -28.24 7.49
CA ALA A 268 32.04 -28.50 7.02
C ALA A 268 32.40 -28.00 5.60
N GLN A 269 33.25 -26.96 5.49
CA GLN A 269 34.74 -26.99 5.44
C GLN A 269 35.24 -27.69 4.15
N ASN A 270 36.16 -27.17 3.35
CA ASN A 270 37.47 -26.60 3.70
C ASN A 270 38.16 -26.01 2.42
N GLN A 271 39.08 -25.04 2.61
CA GLN A 271 40.40 -24.82 1.94
C GLN A 271 40.61 -25.27 0.46
N LYS A 272 41.34 -24.60 -0.43
CA LYS A 272 42.47 -23.65 -0.38
C LYS A 272 42.83 -23.25 -1.83
N ASP A 273 43.80 -22.34 -1.94
CA ASP A 273 44.76 -22.14 -3.06
C ASP A 273 44.51 -21.03 -4.09
N SER A 274 45.11 -19.87 -3.79
CA SER A 274 46.25 -19.25 -4.48
C SER A 274 46.37 -19.36 -6.01
N ASN A 275 46.36 -18.20 -6.69
CA ASN A 275 47.35 -17.69 -7.68
C ASN A 275 46.64 -16.65 -8.58
N ASP A 276 46.98 -15.36 -8.53
CA ASP A 276 48.15 -14.67 -9.13
C ASP A 276 47.84 -14.09 -10.53
N LEU A 277 48.42 -12.92 -10.78
CA LEU A 277 48.60 -12.22 -12.06
C LEU A 277 47.42 -11.47 -12.75
N SER A 278 47.40 -10.16 -12.48
CA SER A 278 47.65 -9.07 -13.44
C SER A 278 47.13 -9.23 -14.88
N SER A 279 46.15 -8.40 -15.29
CA SER A 279 46.26 -7.65 -16.56
C SER A 279 45.21 -6.54 -16.72
N LYS A 280 45.73 -5.39 -17.17
CA LYS A 280 45.16 -4.09 -17.54
C LYS A 280 44.07 -4.16 -18.63
N PRO A 281 43.19 -3.14 -18.74
CA PRO A 281 43.06 -2.45 -20.04
C PRO A 281 43.00 -0.92 -19.86
N ARG A 282 43.96 -0.15 -20.39
CA ARG A 282 44.07 0.44 -21.75
C ARG A 282 42.93 1.41 -22.11
N LEU A 283 43.32 2.69 -22.05
CA LEU A 283 42.69 3.89 -22.57
C LEU A 283 42.51 3.87 -24.10
N ILE A 284 41.33 4.40 -24.53
CA ILE A 284 40.95 5.25 -25.69
C ILE A 284 41.77 5.17 -27.00
N PRO A 285 41.18 5.43 -28.18
CA PRO A 285 41.08 6.83 -28.63
C PRO A 285 39.85 7.22 -29.48
N LYS A 286 39.55 8.52 -29.37
CA LYS A 286 38.97 9.47 -30.34
C LYS A 286 37.57 9.20 -30.93
#